data_AF-A0A182YJM4-F1
#
_entry.id   AF-A0A182YJM4-F1
#
_cell.length_a   1.000
_cell.length_b   1.000
_cell.length_c   1.000
_cell.angle_alpha   90.00
_cell.angle_beta   90.00
_cell.angle_gamma   90.00
#
_symmetry.space_group_name_H-M   'P 1'
#
loop_
_entity.id
_entity.type
_entity.pdbx_description
1 polymer ?
#
loop_
_entity_poly.entity_id
_entity_poly.type
_entity_poly.pdbx_seq_one_letter_code
_entity_poly.pdbx_strand_id
1 'polypeptide(L)'
;MSTTRVKTRETKTGEIIAYSDTAIRNNASAVEYCRTSMAALSGSTAGVLGLTGILGFLFYVLAVLSLWQMLLLKSGSNWQKYFISRKSLLTHGFLSGLCTYVLFWTFLYGMVHVY
;
A
#
# COMPACT_ATOMS: atom_id res chain seq x y z
N MET A 1 -2.67 21.17 -26.63
CA MET A 1 -3.44 21.26 -25.37
C MET A 1 -3.95 19.87 -25.02
N SER A 2 -3.38 19.23 -24.00
CA SER A 2 -3.75 17.87 -23.60
C SER A 2 -5.04 17.89 -22.80
N THR A 3 -6.10 17.34 -23.39
CA THR A 3 -7.44 17.18 -22.81
C THR A 3 -7.33 16.26 -21.59
N THR A 4 -7.26 16.84 -20.40
CA THR A 4 -7.26 16.08 -19.14
C THR A 4 -8.65 15.46 -18.99
N ARG A 5 -8.76 14.15 -19.25
CA ARG A 5 -10.00 13.39 -19.06
C ARG A 5 -10.28 13.28 -17.56
N VAL A 6 -11.11 14.19 -17.05
CA VAL A 6 -11.62 14.15 -15.68
C VAL A 6 -12.50 12.90 -15.54
N LYS A 7 -12.01 11.86 -14.85
CA LYS A 7 -12.82 10.70 -14.48
C LYS A 7 -13.77 11.09 -13.35
N THR A 8 -14.97 11.50 -13.73
CA THR A 8 -16.05 11.80 -12.79
C THR A 8 -16.74 10.49 -12.35
N ARG A 9 -16.84 10.25 -11.05
CA ARG A 9 -17.75 9.24 -10.47
C ARG A 9 -18.82 9.99 -9.68
N GLU A 10 -20.07 9.92 -10.13
CA GLU A 10 -21.21 10.38 -9.36
C GLU A 10 -21.40 9.52 -8.11
N THR A 11 -21.49 10.17 -6.96
CA THR A 11 -22.03 9.61 -5.72
C THR A 11 -23.54 9.88 -5.70
N LYS A 12 -24.33 8.99 -5.07
CA LYS A 12 -25.80 9.06 -4.87
C LYS A 12 -26.37 10.38 -4.30
N THR A 13 -25.57 11.41 -4.05
CA THR A 13 -25.95 12.68 -3.41
C THR A 13 -25.75 13.91 -4.34
N GLY A 14 -25.57 13.71 -5.65
CA GLY A 14 -25.59 14.82 -6.63
C GLY A 14 -24.42 15.82 -6.57
N GLU A 15 -23.44 15.63 -5.68
CA GLU A 15 -22.24 16.49 -5.63
C GLU A 15 -21.16 15.94 -6.58
N ILE A 16 -20.97 16.63 -7.70
CA ILE A 16 -19.97 16.29 -8.72
C ILE A 16 -18.58 16.67 -8.19
N ILE A 17 -17.89 15.73 -7.56
CA ILE A 17 -16.51 15.92 -7.14
C ILE A 17 -15.63 15.83 -8.39
N ALA A 18 -15.22 16.97 -8.94
CA ALA A 18 -14.26 17.02 -10.03
C ALA A 18 -12.90 16.54 -9.53
N TYR A 19 -12.54 15.30 -9.85
CA TYR A 19 -11.22 14.77 -9.52
C TYR A 19 -10.18 15.27 -10.53
N SER A 20 -9.22 16.08 -10.08
CA SER A 20 -8.04 16.35 -10.89
C SER A 20 -7.23 15.07 -11.08
N ASP A 21 -7.03 14.66 -12.33
CA ASP A 21 -6.30 13.44 -12.70
C ASP A 21 -4.85 13.48 -12.15
N THR A 22 -4.26 14.67 -12.11
CA THR A 22 -2.94 14.93 -11.52
C THR A 22 -2.93 14.70 -10.00
N ALA A 23 -3.97 15.12 -9.29
CA ALA A 23 -4.07 14.94 -7.84
C ALA A 23 -4.29 13.46 -7.47
N ILE A 24 -5.12 12.74 -8.23
CA ILE A 24 -5.31 11.29 -8.05
C ILE A 24 -3.98 10.55 -8.28
N ARG A 25 -3.28 10.87 -9.37
CA ARG A 25 -2.02 10.19 -9.71
C ARG A 25 -0.93 10.46 -8.68
N ASN A 26 -0.83 11.69 -8.15
CA ASN A 26 0.11 12.03 -7.10
C ASN A 26 -0.16 11.25 -5.79
N ASN A 27 -1.44 11.16 -5.39
CA ASN A 27 -1.83 10.38 -4.22
C ASN A 27 -1.56 8.89 -4.41
N ALA A 28 -1.81 8.35 -5.61
CA ALA A 28 -1.50 6.97 -5.94
C ALA A 28 0.00 6.67 -5.86
N SER A 29 0.85 7.56 -6.40
CA SER A 29 2.31 7.41 -6.27
C SER A 29 2.77 7.47 -4.81
N ALA A 30 2.23 8.39 -4.00
CA ALA A 30 2.59 8.48 -2.59
C ALA A 30 2.23 7.20 -1.81
N VAL A 31 1.06 6.61 -2.08
CA VAL A 31 0.67 5.32 -1.50
C VAL A 31 1.60 4.19 -1.94
N GLU A 32 2.00 4.16 -3.21
CA GLU A 32 2.90 3.13 -3.74
C GLU A 32 4.30 3.20 -3.10
N TYR A 33 4.80 4.42 -2.86
CA TYR A 33 6.05 4.64 -2.10
C TYR A 33 5.91 4.13 -0.66
N CYS A 34 4.87 4.52 0.06
CA CYS A 34 4.64 4.05 1.43
C CYS A 34 4.54 2.52 1.50
N ARG A 35 3.88 1.90 0.51
CA ARG A 35 3.77 0.44 0.41
C ARG A 35 5.12 -0.22 0.24
N THR A 36 5.94 0.25 -0.70
CA THR A 36 7.27 -0.31 -0.96
C THR A 36 8.18 -0.19 0.27
N SER A 37 8.18 0.99 0.91
CA SER A 37 8.93 1.22 2.15
C SER A 37 8.45 0.32 3.29
N MET A 38 7.13 0.13 3.45
CA MET A 38 6.60 -0.73 4.50
C MET A 38 6.85 -2.21 4.24
N ALA A 39 6.83 -2.66 2.97
CA ALA A 39 7.21 -4.02 2.60
C ALA A 39 8.68 -4.31 2.94
N ALA A 40 9.60 -3.37 2.66
CA ALA A 40 11.01 -3.49 3.02
C ALA A 40 11.22 -3.50 4.55
N LEU A 41 10.57 -2.58 5.27
CA LEU A 41 10.67 -2.50 6.74
C LEU A 41 10.13 -3.76 7.41
N SER A 42 8.92 -4.20 7.04
CA SER A 42 8.30 -5.40 7.61
C SER A 42 9.07 -6.69 7.27
N GLY A 43 9.60 -6.80 6.04
CA GLY A 43 10.48 -7.91 5.65
C GLY A 43 11.76 -7.93 6.47
N SER A 44 12.31 -6.74 6.76
CA SER A 44 13.48 -6.62 7.61
C SER A 44 13.22 -7.06 9.05
N THR A 45 12.10 -6.61 9.63
CA THR A 45 11.70 -7.02 10.99
C THR A 45 11.46 -8.53 11.07
N ALA A 46 10.79 -9.13 10.08
CA ALA A 46 10.55 -10.57 10.04
C ALA A 46 11.85 -11.38 9.88
N GLY A 47 12.82 -10.87 9.10
CA GLY A 47 14.14 -11.46 8.92
C GLY A 47 14.98 -11.46 10.19
N VAL A 48 15.04 -10.32 10.90
CA VAL A 48 15.79 -10.18 12.15
C VAL A 48 15.19 -11.03 13.29
N LEU A 49 13.86 -11.12 13.36
CA LEU A 49 13.17 -11.94 14.36
C LEU A 49 13.24 -13.45 14.05
N GLY A 50 13.72 -13.84 12.86
CA GLY A 50 13.86 -15.26 12.51
C GLY A 50 12.54 -16.00 12.27
N LEU A 51 11.42 -15.29 12.02
CA LEU A 51 10.12 -15.95 11.82
C LEU A 51 10.14 -16.73 10.51
N THR A 52 9.97 -18.05 10.56
CA THR A 52 9.98 -18.93 9.38
C THR A 52 8.58 -19.45 9.03
N GLY A 53 8.38 -19.79 7.75
CA GLY A 53 7.16 -20.44 7.25
C GLY A 53 5.89 -19.57 7.34
N ILE A 54 4.83 -20.11 7.95
CA ILE A 54 3.51 -19.47 8.06
C ILE A 54 3.55 -18.15 8.84
N LEU A 55 4.42 -18.05 9.85
CA LEU A 55 4.48 -16.86 10.72
C LEU A 55 5.02 -15.63 9.98
N GLY A 56 6.00 -15.82 9.10
CA GLY A 56 6.49 -14.76 8.23
C GLY A 56 5.42 -14.30 7.23
N PHE A 57 4.61 -15.23 6.70
CA PHE A 57 3.52 -14.85 5.81
C PHE A 57 2.39 -14.11 6.55
N LEU A 58 2.10 -14.51 7.79
CA LEU A 58 1.13 -13.82 8.64
C LEU A 58 1.58 -12.40 8.97
N PHE A 59 2.88 -12.21 9.25
CA PHE A 59 3.46 -10.89 9.51
C PHE A 59 3.32 -9.94 8.31
N TYR A 60 3.48 -10.46 7.09
CA TYR A 60 3.23 -9.69 5.87
C TYR A 60 1.77 -9.24 5.75
N VAL A 61 0.81 -10.13 6.01
CA VAL A 61 -0.62 -9.78 5.98
C VAL A 61 -0.93 -8.71 7.04
N LEU A 62 -0.38 -8.83 8.25
CA LEU A 62 -0.52 -7.83 9.30
C LEU A 62 0.10 -6.48 8.89
N ALA A 63 1.24 -6.47 8.21
CA ALA A 63 1.86 -5.24 7.71
C ALA A 63 1.03 -4.56 6.60
N VAL A 64 0.42 -5.34 5.71
CA VAL A 64 -0.50 -4.78 4.69
C VAL A 64 -1.76 -4.21 5.34
N LEU A 65 -2.30 -4.89 6.37
CA LEU A 65 -3.44 -4.39 7.14
C LEU A 65 -3.08 -3.14 7.95
N SER A 66 -1.88 -3.06 8.53
CA SER A 66 -1.43 -1.87 9.27
C SER A 66 -1.23 -0.68 8.34
N LEU A 67 -0.64 -0.87 7.15
CA LEU A 67 -0.56 0.16 6.11
C LEU A 67 -1.96 0.67 5.75
N TRP A 68 -2.90 -0.26 5.53
CA TRP A 68 -4.29 0.08 5.22
C TRP A 68 -4.92 0.91 6.35
N GLN A 69 -4.72 0.51 7.61
CA GLN A 69 -5.22 1.24 8.78
C GLN A 69 -4.58 2.62 8.94
N MET A 70 -3.28 2.77 8.68
CA MET A 70 -2.59 4.05 8.72
C MET A 70 -3.08 4.99 7.62
N LEU A 71 -3.26 4.47 6.40
CA LEU A 71 -3.91 5.21 5.32
C LEU A 71 -5.34 5.58 5.71
N LEU A 72 -6.00 4.71 6.50
CA LEU A 72 -7.32 5.01 7.04
C LEU A 72 -7.37 6.19 8.00
N LEU A 73 -6.48 6.19 8.96
CA LEU A 73 -6.38 7.30 9.91
C LEU A 73 -5.98 8.60 9.20
N LYS A 74 -5.07 8.52 8.21
CA LYS A 74 -4.59 9.69 7.46
C LYS A 74 -5.62 10.25 6.48
N SER A 75 -6.55 9.44 5.96
CA SER A 75 -7.58 9.89 5.02
C SER A 75 -8.80 10.55 5.69
N GLY A 76 -8.97 10.44 7.02
CA GLY A 76 -10.01 11.13 7.79
C GLY A 76 -11.47 10.84 7.36
N SER A 77 -12.46 11.58 7.86
CA SER A 77 -13.90 11.35 7.55
C SER A 77 -14.31 11.60 6.07
N ASN A 78 -13.40 12.06 5.21
CA ASN A 78 -13.66 12.43 3.81
C ASN A 78 -13.16 11.38 2.79
N TRP A 79 -13.25 10.10 3.16
CA TRP A 79 -12.92 8.93 2.34
C TRP A 79 -13.41 8.95 0.90
N GLN A 80 -14.63 9.45 0.71
CA GLN A 80 -15.27 9.52 -0.60
C GLN A 80 -14.68 10.59 -1.52
N LYS A 81 -13.86 11.51 -1.01
CA LYS A 81 -13.30 12.65 -1.76
C LYS A 81 -11.87 12.40 -2.26
N TYR A 82 -11.17 11.40 -1.71
CA TYR A 82 -9.74 11.15 -2.00
C TYR A 82 -9.43 9.80 -2.65
N PHE A 83 -10.29 8.79 -2.52
CA PHE A 83 -10.02 7.46 -3.07
C PHE A 83 -11.21 6.86 -3.83
N ILE A 84 -10.97 6.56 -5.12
CA ILE A 84 -11.98 6.06 -6.06
C ILE A 84 -12.41 4.61 -5.78
N SER A 85 -11.59 3.83 -5.05
CA SER A 85 -11.96 2.49 -4.56
C SER A 85 -10.95 1.97 -3.53
N ARG A 86 -11.42 1.60 -2.31
CA ARG A 86 -10.59 0.99 -1.24
C ARG A 86 -9.93 -0.32 -1.66
N LYS A 87 -10.56 -1.07 -2.58
CA LYS A 87 -10.10 -2.39 -3.03
C LYS A 87 -9.07 -2.31 -4.16
N SER A 88 -9.17 -1.31 -5.05
CA SER A 88 -8.25 -1.15 -6.18
C SER A 88 -6.83 -0.77 -5.72
N LEU A 89 -6.70 -0.02 -4.62
CA LEU A 89 -5.39 0.26 -4.00
C LEU A 89 -4.73 -0.97 -3.37
N LEU A 90 -5.53 -1.91 -2.86
CA LEU A 90 -5.03 -3.13 -2.24
C LEU A 90 -4.59 -4.14 -3.30
N THR A 91 -5.31 -4.25 -4.42
CA THR A 91 -4.99 -5.23 -5.48
C THR A 91 -3.99 -4.72 -6.52
N HIS A 92 -3.90 -3.41 -6.79
CA HIS A 92 -2.79 -2.87 -7.58
C HIS A 92 -1.51 -2.93 -6.74
N GLY A 93 -0.59 -3.85 -7.07
CA GLY A 93 0.76 -3.90 -6.52
C GLY A 93 1.01 -4.87 -5.36
N PHE A 94 0.05 -5.72 -4.98
CA PHE A 94 0.25 -6.70 -3.89
C PHE A 94 1.41 -7.67 -4.16
N LEU A 95 1.55 -8.14 -5.40
CA LEU A 95 2.66 -9.01 -5.82
C LEU A 95 4.01 -8.29 -5.78
N SER A 96 4.03 -7.01 -6.16
CA SER A 96 5.27 -6.19 -6.11
C SER A 96 5.76 -6.04 -4.67
N GLY A 97 4.86 -5.70 -3.74
CA GLY A 97 5.16 -5.61 -2.31
C GLY A 97 5.59 -6.96 -1.71
N LEU A 98 4.98 -8.07 -2.15
CA LEU A 98 5.35 -9.42 -1.71
C LEU A 98 6.78 -9.77 -2.10
N CYS A 99 7.17 -9.50 -3.36
CA CYS A 99 8.53 -9.77 -3.82
C CYS A 99 9.57 -8.98 -3.01
N THR A 100 9.34 -7.67 -2.77
CA THR A 100 10.22 -6.85 -1.92
C THR A 100 10.29 -7.39 -0.50
N TYR A 101 9.16 -7.77 0.09
CA TYR A 101 9.11 -8.35 1.43
C TYR A 101 9.95 -9.63 1.54
N VAL A 102 9.75 -10.58 0.62
CA VAL A 102 10.47 -11.88 0.62
C VAL A 102 11.97 -11.68 0.41
N LEU A 103 12.37 -10.73 -0.44
CA LEU A 103 13.79 -10.39 -0.65
C LEU A 103 14.45 -9.92 0.67
N PHE A 104 13.87 -8.94 1.36
CA PHE A 104 14.43 -8.45 2.63
C PHE A 104 14.37 -9.49 3.74
N TRP A 105 13.30 -10.28 3.79
CA TRP A 105 13.11 -11.34 4.78
C TRP A 105 14.20 -12.40 4.68
N THR A 106 14.42 -12.96 3.49
CA THR A 106 15.44 -14.00 3.26
C THR A 106 16.86 -13.46 3.37
N PHE A 107 17.11 -12.24 2.90
CA PHE A 107 18.42 -11.58 3.00
C PHE A 107 18.86 -11.38 4.46
N LEU A 108 18.00 -10.78 5.29
CA LEU A 108 18.34 -10.52 6.69
C LEU A 108 18.33 -11.79 7.54
N TYR A 109 17.46 -12.76 7.24
CA TYR A 109 17.52 -14.07 7.87
C TYR A 109 18.87 -14.75 7.60
N GLY A 110 19.36 -14.71 6.35
CA GLY A 110 20.67 -15.24 5.99
C GLY A 110 21.83 -14.51 6.67
N MET A 111 21.73 -13.20 6.90
CA MET A 111 22.77 -12.42 7.56
C MET A 111 22.82 -12.64 9.08
N VAL A 112 21.68 -12.79 9.75
CA VAL A 112 21.61 -12.85 11.23
C VAL A 112 21.65 -14.27 11.77
N HIS A 113 21.08 -15.23 11.04
CA HIS A 113 20.95 -16.61 11.52
C HIS A 113 21.91 -17.61 10.88
N VAL A 114 22.47 -17.31 9.70
CA VAL A 114 23.40 -18.23 8.99
C VAL A 114 24.85 -17.80 9.12
N TYR A 115 25.10 -16.49 9.11
CA TYR A 115 26.41 -15.88 9.36
C TYR A 115 26.48 -15.35 10.80
#